data_AF-L0JZN9-F1
#
_entry.id   AF-L0JZN9-F1
#
_cell.length_a   1.000
_cell.length_b   1.000
_cell.length_c   1.000
_cell.angle_alpha   90.00
_cell.angle_beta   90.00
_cell.angle_gamma   90.00
#
_symmetry.space_group_name_H-M   'P 1'
#
loop_
_entity.id
_entity.type
_entity.pdbx_description
1 polymer ?
#
loop_
_entity_poly.entity_id
_entity_poly.type
_entity_poly.pdbx_seq_one_letter_code
_entity_poly.pdbx_strand_id
1 'polypeptide(L)' 'MDPYADDLRLPRATIEPTERATVRCRDCQANFRRRDAEIPKKGTLRCPNCQSAAIGDVD' A
#
# COMPACT_ATOMS: atom_id res chain seq x y z
N MET A 1 34.39 2.07 26.73
CA MET A 1 32.95 2.00 26.41
C MET A 1 32.78 2.64 25.06
N ASP A 2 32.61 1.85 24.02
CA ASP A 2 32.55 2.33 22.63
C ASP A 2 31.07 2.54 22.25
N PRO A 3 30.62 3.79 21.99
CA PRO A 3 29.21 4.12 21.80
C PRO A 3 28.62 3.57 20.49
N TYR A 4 29.43 2.97 19.61
CA TYR A 4 29.00 2.47 18.30
C TYR A 4 28.50 1.02 18.30
N ALA A 5 28.73 0.29 19.39
CA ALA A 5 28.34 -1.12 19.50
C ALA A 5 26.83 -1.32 19.74
N ASP A 6 26.09 -0.26 20.09
CA ASP A 6 24.66 -0.33 20.40
C ASP A 6 23.78 -0.28 19.14
N ASP A 7 24.20 0.47 18.13
CA ASP A 7 23.43 0.65 16.88
C ASP A 7 23.30 -0.65 16.07
N LEU A 8 24.29 -1.55 16.17
CA LEU A 8 24.28 -2.88 15.56
C LEU A 8 23.29 -3.86 16.22
N ARG A 9 22.76 -3.54 17.42
CA ARG A 9 21.76 -4.37 18.11
C ARG A 9 20.33 -4.01 17.76
N LEU A 10 20.09 -2.87 17.10
CA LEU A 10 18.74 -2.57 16.64
C LEU A 10 18.39 -3.51 15.48
N PRO A 11 17.31 -4.30 15.59
CA PRO A 11 16.79 -5.00 14.43
C PRO A 11 16.41 -3.93 13.40
N ARG A 12 17.07 -3.93 12.24
CA ARG A 12 16.60 -3.14 11.10
C ARG A 12 15.16 -3.55 10.88
N ALA A 13 14.23 -2.64 11.11
CA ALA A 13 12.83 -2.89 10.80
C ALA A 13 12.77 -3.16 9.30
N THR A 14 12.68 -4.43 8.93
CA THR A 14 12.31 -4.82 7.57
C THR A 14 10.90 -4.30 7.42
N ILE A 15 10.77 -3.13 6.79
CA ILE A 15 9.49 -2.63 6.31
C ILE A 15 9.14 -3.57 5.18
N GLU A 16 8.58 -4.73 5.51
CA GLU A 16 7.96 -5.58 4.50
C GLU A 16 6.94 -4.69 3.80
N PRO A 17 7.07 -4.47 2.48
CA PRO A 17 6.06 -3.69 1.76
C PRO A 17 4.73 -4.39 2.06
N THR A 18 3.78 -3.64 2.59
CA THR A 18 2.46 -4.16 2.96
C THR A 18 1.71 -4.56 1.68
N GLU A 19 2.10 -5.67 1.06
CA GLU A 19 1.55 -6.20 -0.20
C GLU A 19 0.09 -6.65 -0.06
N ARG A 20 -0.48 -6.50 1.15
CA ARG A 20 -1.84 -6.89 1.54
C ARG A 20 -2.79 -5.70 1.75
N ALA A 21 -2.43 -4.48 1.37
CA ALA A 21 -3.40 -3.38 1.40
C ALA A 21 -4.55 -3.67 0.41
N THR A 22 -5.66 -4.20 0.93
CA THR A 22 -6.89 -4.40 0.18
C THR A 22 -7.64 -3.09 0.19
N VAL A 23 -8.03 -2.63 -1.00
CA VAL A 23 -8.70 -1.35 -1.18
C VAL A 23 -10.10 -1.59 -1.73
N ARG A 24 -11.01 -0.68 -1.41
CA ARG A 24 -12.40 -0.70 -1.88
C ARG A 24 -12.70 0.56 -2.66
N CYS A 25 -13.31 0.39 -3.82
CA CYS A 25 -13.88 1.52 -4.55
C CYS A 25 -15.13 2.03 -3.82
N ARG A 26 -15.21 3.34 -3.57
CA ARG A 26 -16.37 3.96 -2.93
C ARG A 26 -17.58 4.07 -3.87
N ASP A 27 -17.37 4.09 -5.19
CA ASP A 27 -18.45 4.15 -6.18
C ASP A 27 -19.12 2.78 -6.41
N CYS A 28 -18.36 1.80 -6.91
CA CYS A 28 -18.91 0.49 -7.25
C CYS A 28 -18.79 -0.54 -6.12
N GLN A 29 -18.20 -0.15 -4.98
CA GLN A 29 -18.02 -1.00 -3.80
C GLN A 29 -17.16 -2.25 -4.02
N ALA A 30 -16.49 -2.37 -5.16
CA ALA A 30 -15.61 -3.48 -5.47
C ALA A 30 -14.37 -3.48 -4.55
N ASN A 31 -14.02 -4.65 -4.03
CA ASN A 31 -12.79 -4.87 -3.27
C ASN A 31 -11.73 -5.46 -4.22
N PHE A 32 -10.54 -4.87 -4.23
CA PHE A 32 -9.43 -5.31 -5.06
C PHE A 32 -8.11 -4.97 -4.36
N ARG A 33 -7.01 -5.58 -4.79
CA ARG A 33 -5.71 -5.26 -4.21
C ARG A 33 -5.21 -3.94 -4.77
N ARG A 34 -4.46 -3.19 -3.97
CA ARG A 34 -3.85 -1.93 -4.42
C ARG A 34 -2.98 -2.09 -5.68
N ARG A 35 -2.36 -3.26 -5.87
CA ARG A 35 -1.59 -3.61 -7.08
C ARG A 35 -2.45 -3.79 -8.35
N ASP A 36 -3.70 -4.21 -8.16
CA ASP A 36 -4.66 -4.50 -9.23
C ASP A 36 -5.43 -3.23 -9.66
N ALA A 37 -5.30 -2.13 -8.90
CA ALA A 37 -5.72 -0.83 -9.38
C ALA A 37 -4.78 -0.42 -10.51
N GLU A 38 -5.28 -0.42 -11.75
CA GLU A 38 -4.52 0.01 -12.91
C GLU A 38 -3.96 1.43 -12.67
N ILE A 39 -2.66 1.60 -12.93
CA ILE A 39 -1.96 2.88 -12.85
C ILE A 39 -1.65 3.33 -14.30
N PRO A 40 -2.63 3.87 -15.05
CA PRO A 40 -2.37 4.31 -16.43
C PRO A 40 -1.47 5.55 -16.49
N LYS A 41 -1.29 6.28 -15.38
CA LYS A 41 -0.39 7.43 -15.25
C LYS A 41 0.10 7.57 -13.82
N LYS A 42 1.39 7.90 -13.66
CA LYS A 42 2.10 8.06 -12.37
C LYS A 42 1.18 8.61 -11.26
N GLY A 43 0.88 7.78 -10.27
CA GLY A 43 0.35 8.22 -8.98
C GLY A 43 -1.17 8.21 -8.79
N THR A 44 -1.98 7.82 -9.78
CA THR A 44 -3.45 7.72 -9.61
C THR A 44 -3.92 6.27 -9.69
N LEU A 45 -4.44 5.74 -8.58
CA LEU A 45 -5.08 4.42 -8.53
C LEU A 45 -6.51 4.55 -9.08
N ARG A 46 -6.89 3.69 -10.04
CA ARG A 46 -8.26 3.62 -10.55
C ARG A 46 -8.87 2.25 -10.30
N CYS A 47 -10.18 2.22 -10.04
CA CYS A 47 -10.91 0.98 -9.88
C CYS A 47 -10.91 0.21 -11.20
N PRO A 48 -10.52 -1.07 -11.24
CA PRO A 48 -10.55 -1.87 -12.47
C PRO A 48 -11.99 -2.12 -12.97
N ASN A 49 -13.00 -2.03 -12.10
CA ASN A 49 -14.38 -2.32 -12.45
C ASN A 49 -15.14 -1.09 -13.01
N CYS A 50 -14.92 0.09 -12.44
CA CYS A 50 -15.66 1.32 -12.81
C CYS A 50 -14.76 2.50 -13.21
N GLN A 51 -13.45 2.33 -13.16
CA GLN A 51 -12.43 3.35 -13.46
C GLN A 51 -12.48 4.61 -12.58
N SER A 52 -13.26 4.58 -11.50
CA SER A 52 -13.30 5.68 -10.53
C SER A 52 -11.97 5.78 -9.75
N ALA A 53 -11.60 7.02 -9.40
CA ALA A 53 -10.46 7.33 -8.54
C ALA A 53 -10.82 7.34 -7.04
N ALA A 54 -12.10 7.18 -6.69
CA ALA A 54 -12.56 7.14 -5.30
C ALA A 54 -12.24 5.79 -4.65
N ILE A 55 -10.97 5.56 -4.35
CA ILE A 55 -10.47 4.33 -3.72
C ILE A 55 -10.14 4.61 -2.25
N GLY A 56 -10.67 3.80 -1.33
CA GLY A 56 -10.34 3.86 0.09
C GLY A 56 -9.72 2.54 0.57
N ASP A 57 -8.89 2.60 1.60
CA ASP A 57 -8.42 1.40 2.30
C ASP A 57 -9.58 0.75 3.07
N VAL A 58 -9.57 -0.58 3.09
CA VAL A 58 -10.44 -1.38 3.95
C VAL A 58 -9.59 -1.71 5.18
N ASP A 59 -9.81 -0.97 6.26
CA ASP A 59 -9.26 -1.26 7.58
C ASP A 59 -9.82 -2.59 8.12
#